data_AF-A0A5Q8BT20-F1
#
_entry.id   AF-A0A5Q8BT20-F1
#
_cell.length_a   1.000
_cell.length_b   1.000
_cell.length_c   1.000
_cell.angle_alpha   90.00
_cell.angle_beta   90.00
_cell.angle_gamma   90.00
#
_symmetry.space_group_name_H-M   'P 1'
#
loop_
_entity.id
_entity.type
_entity.pdbx_description
1 polymer ?
#
loop_
_entity_poly.entity_id
_entity_poly.type
_entity_poly.pdbx_seq_one_letter_code
_entity_poly.pdbx_strand_id
1 'polypeptide(L)'
;MGLVFRRTISDKIFITALICAGLSFLIGTPRFTDINWNTIGTLLSLMIGVQLLRTMHILDALCNWLLVKSQHTRQMTQFFILLAFGGSMILTNDIAILTLVPTFMTVNRHQKGAIAYPLTLIVMAANLGSSFTPIGNPQNLFLVTSYHVNILMFFKLSTPLMIASLILLVTLSLWVPRKSLTMVPAKSTTIHVRQIGIATALIAFIMLGIFNLIPISLVIIVTIVVGLTIDSQVFQHVDYALLLTFVCFFLFVSAISHNFYITHWLNQLIQTPQSVYVASLMTSQVISNVPAAILLANFTKYLPALFLGVNIGGLGSIVASLANLLAVKQLLLFSKQQSLGHFLKVFTLLNLIGLLILGIFGWLYLLM
;
A
#
# COMPACT_ATOMS: atom_id res chain seq x y z
N MET A 1 21.16 7.21 16.13
CA MET A 1 21.52 7.29 14.69
C MET A 1 21.87 5.94 14.06
N GLY A 2 22.70 5.09 14.68
CA GLY A 2 23.18 3.84 14.06
C GLY A 2 22.11 2.81 13.68
N LEU A 3 20.98 2.73 14.41
CA LEU A 3 19.95 1.71 14.19
C LEU A 3 19.08 2.01 12.96
N VAL A 4 18.70 3.28 12.76
CA VAL A 4 17.98 3.75 11.57
C VAL A 4 18.83 3.55 10.32
N PHE A 5 20.08 4.01 10.36
CA PHE A 5 21.03 3.87 9.24
C PHE A 5 21.24 2.40 8.86
N ARG A 6 21.47 1.53 9.85
CA ARG A 6 21.63 0.09 9.62
C ARG A 6 20.36 -0.55 9.05
N ARG A 7 19.18 -0.16 9.53
CA ARG A 7 17.89 -0.62 9.00
C ARG A 7 17.73 -0.22 7.53
N THR A 8 18.06 1.03 7.21
CA THR A 8 17.93 1.56 5.86
C THR A 8 18.84 0.85 4.87
N ILE A 9 20.12 0.70 5.19
CA ILE A 9 21.10 0.07 4.28
C ILE A 9 20.88 -1.45 4.17
N SER A 10 20.31 -2.09 5.19
CA SER A 10 20.02 -3.53 5.12
C SER A 10 18.70 -3.84 4.41
N ASP A 11 17.94 -2.82 3.98
CA ASP A 11 16.66 -3.04 3.33
C ASP A 11 16.85 -3.54 1.89
N LYS A 12 16.36 -4.76 1.63
CA LYS A 12 16.53 -5.44 0.34
C LYS A 12 15.78 -4.74 -0.79
N ILE A 13 14.65 -4.11 -0.49
CA ILE A 13 13.83 -3.42 -1.49
C ILE A 13 14.58 -2.18 -1.94
N PHE A 14 15.09 -1.40 -0.99
CA PHE A 14 15.95 -0.25 -1.28
C PHE A 14 17.21 -0.65 -2.06
N ILE A 15 17.95 -1.67 -1.62
CA ILE A 15 19.15 -2.14 -2.34
C ILE A 15 18.80 -2.55 -3.78
N THR A 16 17.72 -3.28 -3.99
CA THR A 16 17.30 -3.72 -5.32
C THR A 16 16.96 -2.51 -6.19
N ALA A 17 16.19 -1.55 -5.67
CA ALA A 17 15.86 -0.32 -6.39
C ALA A 17 17.11 0.53 -6.71
N LEU A 18 18.08 0.58 -5.79
CA LEU A 18 19.36 1.27 -5.99
C LEU A 18 20.18 0.62 -7.12
N ILE A 19 20.26 -0.71 -7.14
CA ILE A 19 20.94 -1.45 -8.20
C ILE A 19 20.23 -1.23 -9.54
N CYS A 20 18.91 -1.35 -9.59
CA CYS A 20 18.12 -1.11 -10.80
C CYS A 20 18.29 0.33 -11.32
N ALA A 21 18.28 1.32 -10.43
CA ALA A 21 18.55 2.71 -10.78
C ALA A 21 19.97 2.87 -11.34
N GLY A 22 20.99 2.32 -10.68
CA GLY A 22 22.37 2.38 -11.18
C GLY A 22 22.55 1.72 -12.55
N LEU A 23 21.93 0.55 -12.77
CA LEU A 23 21.97 -0.15 -14.06
C LEU A 23 21.23 0.62 -15.15
N SER A 24 20.15 1.34 -14.81
CA SER A 24 19.41 2.16 -15.78
C SER A 24 20.25 3.29 -16.38
N PHE A 25 21.32 3.71 -15.70
CA PHE A 25 22.21 4.76 -16.20
C PHE A 25 23.06 4.29 -17.40
N LEU A 26 23.15 2.97 -17.61
CA LEU A 26 23.73 2.39 -18.83
C LEU A 26 22.81 2.57 -20.05
N ILE A 27 21.51 2.77 -19.80
CA ILE A 27 20.46 2.83 -20.83
C ILE A 27 20.11 4.29 -21.15
N GLY A 28 20.14 5.19 -20.17
CA GLY A 28 19.88 6.61 -20.39
C GLY A 28 20.42 7.49 -19.27
N THR A 29 20.38 8.80 -19.46
CA THR A 29 20.96 9.77 -18.53
C THR A 29 19.89 10.33 -17.59
N PRO A 30 19.95 10.06 -16.27
CA PRO A 30 18.98 10.59 -15.33
C PRO A 30 19.20 12.09 -15.10
N ARG A 31 18.14 12.80 -14.74
CA ARG A 31 18.20 14.19 -14.30
C ARG A 31 17.63 14.33 -12.90
N PHE A 32 18.36 15.00 -12.01
CA PHE A 32 17.90 15.27 -10.65
C PHE A 32 16.65 16.14 -10.59
N THR A 33 16.37 16.91 -11.65
CA THR A 33 15.16 17.72 -11.80
C THR A 33 13.89 16.88 -11.95
N ASP A 34 14.01 15.62 -12.36
CA ASP A 34 12.87 14.73 -12.59
C ASP A 34 12.41 14.03 -11.30
N ILE A 35 13.16 14.20 -10.21
CA ILE A 35 12.73 13.77 -8.88
C ILE A 35 11.63 14.71 -8.41
N ASN A 36 10.43 14.18 -8.20
CA ASN A 36 9.33 14.95 -7.63
C ASN A 36 9.54 15.13 -6.11
N TRP A 37 10.27 16.18 -5.73
CA TRP A 37 10.55 16.51 -4.34
C TRP A 37 9.28 16.81 -3.53
N ASN A 38 8.22 17.29 -4.17
CA ASN A 38 6.93 17.48 -3.50
C ASN A 38 6.37 16.12 -3.08
N THR A 39 6.33 15.12 -3.96
CA THR A 39 5.92 13.76 -3.63
C THR A 39 6.76 13.18 -2.48
N ILE A 40 8.09 13.33 -2.52
CA ILE A 40 8.99 12.84 -1.44
C ILE A 40 8.67 13.52 -0.10
N GLY A 41 8.51 14.85 -0.10
CA GLY A 41 8.16 15.61 1.10
C GLY A 41 6.77 15.27 1.67
N THR A 42 5.79 15.05 0.79
CA THR A 42 4.46 14.57 1.18
C THR A 42 4.52 13.17 1.78
N LEU A 43 5.28 12.25 1.17
CA LEU A 43 5.48 10.90 1.70
C LEU A 43 6.14 10.93 3.08
N LEU A 44 7.15 11.78 3.28
CA LEU A 44 7.78 11.97 4.59
C LEU A 44 6.75 12.44 5.63
N SER A 45 5.96 13.46 5.28
CA SER A 45 4.92 14.00 6.16
C SER A 45 3.88 12.93 6.51
N LEU A 46 3.46 12.15 5.51
CA LEU A 46 2.54 11.04 5.72
C LEU A 46 3.12 9.97 6.64
N MET A 47 4.36 9.53 6.41
CA MET A 47 5.01 8.51 7.26
C MET A 47 5.14 8.95 8.72
N ILE A 48 5.44 10.24 8.96
CA ILE A 48 5.45 10.82 10.32
C ILE A 48 4.05 10.78 10.92
N GLY A 49 3.04 11.29 10.20
CA GLY A 49 1.65 11.33 10.67
C GLY A 49 1.07 9.95 10.96
N VAL A 50 1.35 8.97 10.11
CA VAL A 50 0.92 7.58 10.31
C VAL A 50 1.65 6.95 11.49
N GLN A 51 2.95 7.20 11.65
CA GLN A 51 3.69 6.64 12.78
C GLN A 51 3.23 7.24 14.13
N LEU A 52 2.80 8.50 14.16
CA LEU A 52 2.10 9.08 15.30
C LEU A 52 0.77 8.34 15.58
N LEU A 53 -0.05 8.05 14.57
CA LEU A 53 -1.27 7.25 14.78
C LEU A 53 -0.96 5.83 15.27
N ARG A 54 0.14 5.25 14.80
CA ARG A 54 0.54 3.89 15.15
C ARG A 54 0.91 3.78 16.64
N THR A 55 1.59 4.77 17.21
CA THR A 55 1.93 4.77 18.65
C THR A 55 0.69 4.84 19.54
N MET A 56 -0.47 5.17 18.99
CA MET A 56 -1.75 5.23 19.73
C MET A 56 -2.50 3.90 19.80
N HIS A 57 -1.95 2.82 19.20
CA HIS A 57 -2.47 1.45 19.31
C HIS A 57 -3.97 1.29 18.96
N ILE A 58 -4.51 2.14 18.08
CA ILE A 58 -5.93 2.15 17.70
C ILE A 58 -6.33 0.82 17.03
N LEU A 59 -5.52 0.36 16.06
CA LEU A 59 -5.76 -0.91 15.37
C LEU A 59 -5.66 -2.11 16.31
N ASP A 60 -4.73 -2.08 17.27
CA ASP A 60 -4.58 -3.15 18.25
C ASP A 60 -5.80 -3.22 19.16
N ALA A 61 -6.30 -2.06 19.62
CA ALA A 61 -7.50 -1.98 20.43
C ALA A 61 -8.76 -2.41 19.68
N LEU A 62 -8.93 -1.98 18.43
CA LEU A 62 -10.03 -2.42 17.57
C LEU A 62 -9.95 -3.92 17.28
N CYS A 63 -8.76 -4.45 17.04
CA CYS A 63 -8.55 -5.87 16.85
C CYS A 63 -8.96 -6.66 18.09
N ASN A 64 -8.46 -6.28 19.27
CA ASN A 64 -8.84 -6.92 20.54
C ASN A 64 -10.35 -6.88 20.78
N TRP A 65 -11.00 -5.74 20.50
CA TRP A 65 -12.44 -5.61 20.63
C TRP A 65 -13.22 -6.53 19.66
N LEU A 66 -12.82 -6.58 18.39
CA LEU A 66 -13.44 -7.44 17.38
C LEU A 66 -13.21 -8.93 17.63
N LEU A 67 -12.08 -9.29 18.23
CA LEU A 67 -11.79 -10.66 18.63
C LEU A 67 -12.76 -11.16 19.70
N VAL A 68 -13.06 -10.33 20.71
CA VAL A 68 -14.06 -10.66 21.74
C VAL A 68 -15.46 -10.84 21.15
N LYS A 69 -15.77 -10.11 20.08
CA LYS A 69 -17.06 -10.21 19.38
C LYS A 69 -17.14 -11.35 18.36
N SER A 70 -16.01 -11.97 18.02
CA SER A 70 -15.96 -13.04 17.04
C SER A 70 -16.45 -14.35 17.64
N GLN A 71 -17.39 -15.03 16.99
CA GLN A 71 -17.92 -16.32 17.43
C GLN A 71 -17.20 -17.50 16.78
N HIS A 72 -16.77 -17.32 15.52
CA HIS A 72 -16.14 -18.37 14.73
C HIS A 72 -15.03 -17.81 13.81
N THR A 73 -14.12 -18.68 13.36
CA THR A 73 -12.96 -18.34 12.52
C THR A 73 -13.29 -17.50 11.29
N ARG A 74 -14.43 -17.73 10.62
CA ARG A 74 -14.87 -16.90 9.47
C ARG A 74 -15.12 -15.44 9.85
N GLN A 75 -15.78 -15.18 10.97
CA GLN A 75 -16.14 -13.83 11.41
C GLN A 75 -14.87 -13.09 11.85
N MET A 76 -13.97 -13.80 12.56
CA MET A 76 -12.64 -13.29 12.87
C MET A 76 -11.91 -12.84 11.60
N THR A 77 -11.82 -13.71 10.58
CA THR A 77 -11.19 -13.36 9.30
C THR A 77 -11.88 -12.18 8.62
N GLN A 78 -13.21 -12.13 8.61
CA GLN A 78 -13.96 -11.01 8.04
C GLN A 78 -13.66 -9.69 8.76
N PHE A 79 -13.53 -9.70 10.08
CA PHE A 79 -13.10 -8.52 10.83
C PHE A 79 -11.68 -8.10 10.51
N PHE A 80 -10.73 -9.04 10.38
CA PHE A 80 -9.39 -8.70 9.92
C PHE A 80 -9.37 -8.17 8.49
N ILE A 81 -10.21 -8.69 7.60
CA ILE A 81 -10.39 -8.15 6.23
C ILE A 81 -10.89 -6.71 6.30
N LEU A 82 -11.94 -6.43 7.08
CA LEU A 82 -12.49 -5.08 7.21
C LEU A 82 -11.51 -4.12 7.88
N LEU A 83 -10.78 -4.57 8.91
CA LEU A 83 -9.72 -3.78 9.55
C LEU A 83 -8.56 -3.51 8.60
N ALA A 84 -8.15 -4.49 7.79
CA ALA A 84 -7.09 -4.30 6.82
C ALA A 84 -7.54 -3.35 5.71
N PHE A 85 -8.77 -3.50 5.22
CA PHE A 85 -9.35 -2.66 4.18
C PHE A 85 -9.53 -1.21 4.65
N GLY A 86 -10.18 -0.99 5.79
CA GLY A 86 -10.39 0.36 6.34
C GLY A 86 -9.12 0.95 6.95
N GLY A 87 -8.30 0.14 7.62
CA GLY A 87 -7.06 0.57 8.24
C GLY A 87 -6.03 1.04 7.21
N SER A 88 -5.94 0.36 6.05
CA SER A 88 -5.01 0.76 4.99
C SER A 88 -5.43 2.03 4.26
N MET A 89 -6.70 2.46 4.35
CA MET A 89 -7.14 3.78 3.86
C MET A 89 -6.49 4.94 4.63
N ILE A 90 -6.09 4.71 5.89
CA ILE A 90 -5.58 5.77 6.77
C ILE A 90 -4.10 5.57 7.03
N LEU A 91 -3.70 4.36 7.42
CA LEU A 91 -2.33 4.07 7.83
C LEU A 91 -1.43 3.58 6.70
N THR A 92 -1.91 3.51 5.48
CA THR A 92 -1.25 2.82 4.36
C THR A 92 -1.31 1.29 4.41
N ASN A 93 -1.21 0.67 3.24
CA ASN A 93 -1.18 -0.78 3.09
C ASN A 93 -0.03 -1.43 3.86
N ASP A 94 1.18 -0.88 3.79
CA ASP A 94 2.37 -1.47 4.42
C ASP A 94 2.25 -1.51 5.95
N ILE A 95 1.80 -0.43 6.58
CA ILE A 95 1.67 -0.36 8.04
C ILE A 95 0.47 -1.16 8.52
N ALA A 96 -0.61 -1.24 7.72
CA ALA A 96 -1.70 -2.18 7.99
C ALA A 96 -1.19 -3.62 8.01
N ILE A 97 -0.35 -4.04 7.06
CA ILE A 97 0.27 -5.38 7.05
C ILE A 97 1.18 -5.59 8.27
N LEU A 98 2.07 -4.63 8.57
CA LEU A 98 2.98 -4.72 9.71
C LEU A 98 2.27 -4.83 11.06
N THR A 99 1.05 -4.31 11.15
CA THR A 99 0.27 -4.29 12.39
C THR A 99 -0.65 -5.50 12.47
N LEU A 100 -1.43 -5.76 11.42
CA LEU A 100 -2.50 -6.76 11.45
C LEU A 100 -2.02 -8.18 11.21
N VAL A 101 -0.98 -8.39 10.40
CA VAL A 101 -0.50 -9.76 10.12
C VAL A 101 0.07 -10.41 11.38
N PRO A 102 0.98 -9.79 12.16
CA PRO A 102 1.44 -10.36 13.43
C PRO A 102 0.31 -10.69 14.41
N THR A 103 -0.67 -9.80 14.52
CA THR A 103 -1.82 -9.96 15.40
C THR A 103 -2.71 -11.11 14.93
N PHE A 104 -3.03 -11.18 13.64
CA PHE A 104 -3.76 -12.30 13.04
C PHE A 104 -3.03 -13.62 13.28
N MET A 105 -1.72 -13.67 13.05
CA MET A 105 -0.91 -14.89 13.22
C MET A 105 -0.92 -15.37 14.67
N THR A 106 -0.78 -14.46 15.62
CA THR A 106 -0.80 -14.78 17.06
C THR A 106 -2.14 -15.39 17.44
N VAL A 107 -3.25 -14.75 17.04
CA VAL A 107 -4.60 -15.25 17.35
C VAL A 107 -4.87 -16.58 16.65
N ASN A 108 -4.58 -16.68 15.35
CA ASN A 108 -4.89 -17.87 14.56
C ASN A 108 -4.07 -19.10 15.00
N ARG A 109 -2.88 -18.89 15.58
CA ARG A 109 -2.07 -19.96 16.18
C ARG A 109 -2.77 -20.60 17.39
N HIS A 110 -3.45 -19.81 18.23
CA HIS A 110 -4.26 -20.35 19.33
C HIS A 110 -5.43 -21.20 18.82
N GLN A 111 -5.98 -20.84 17.66
CA GLN A 111 -7.10 -21.55 17.04
C GLN A 111 -6.70 -22.76 16.20
N LYS A 112 -5.39 -23.04 16.04
CA LYS A 112 -4.85 -24.05 15.10
C LYS A 112 -5.48 -23.94 13.70
N GLY A 113 -5.77 -22.70 13.28
CA GLY A 113 -6.47 -22.41 12.04
C GLY A 113 -5.57 -22.48 10.80
N ALA A 114 -6.17 -22.64 9.63
CA ALA A 114 -5.45 -22.48 8.37
C ALA A 114 -5.01 -21.01 8.21
N ILE A 115 -3.74 -20.79 7.87
CA ILE A 115 -3.18 -19.43 7.74
C ILE A 115 -3.31 -18.92 6.30
N ALA A 116 -3.00 -19.76 5.31
CA ALA A 116 -2.78 -19.31 3.94
C ALA A 116 -3.96 -18.57 3.32
N TYR A 117 -5.16 -19.14 3.39
CA TYR A 117 -6.35 -18.55 2.79
C TYR A 117 -6.77 -17.24 3.50
N PRO A 118 -6.99 -17.21 4.83
CA PRO A 118 -7.33 -15.96 5.53
C PRO A 118 -6.27 -14.87 5.40
N LEU A 119 -4.99 -15.22 5.56
CA LEU A 119 -3.91 -14.24 5.46
C LEU A 119 -3.84 -13.63 4.06
N THR A 120 -4.05 -14.43 3.01
CA THR A 120 -4.11 -13.90 1.64
C THR A 120 -5.24 -12.88 1.48
N LEU A 121 -6.44 -13.15 2.03
CA LEU A 121 -7.54 -12.18 1.96
C LEU A 121 -7.25 -10.90 2.74
N ILE A 122 -6.56 -10.99 3.88
CA ILE A 122 -6.12 -9.80 4.66
C ILE A 122 -5.14 -8.97 3.83
N VAL A 123 -4.22 -9.61 3.10
CA VAL A 123 -3.26 -8.91 2.23
C VAL A 123 -3.96 -8.25 1.04
N MET A 124 -4.85 -8.98 0.37
CA MET A 124 -5.69 -8.40 -0.69
C MET A 124 -6.51 -7.22 -0.17
N ALA A 125 -7.08 -7.32 1.03
CA ALA A 125 -7.82 -6.25 1.66
C ALA A 125 -6.98 -5.01 1.94
N ALA A 126 -5.75 -5.18 2.46
CA ALA A 126 -4.84 -4.05 2.67
C ALA A 126 -4.51 -3.32 1.35
N ASN A 127 -4.20 -4.06 0.29
CA ASN A 127 -3.94 -3.47 -1.04
C ASN A 127 -5.18 -2.76 -1.59
N LEU A 128 -6.33 -3.43 -1.64
CA LEU A 128 -7.54 -2.89 -2.26
C LEU A 128 -8.15 -1.74 -1.47
N GLY A 129 -8.12 -1.81 -0.13
CA GLY A 129 -8.58 -0.73 0.75
C GLY A 129 -7.75 0.53 0.61
N SER A 130 -6.43 0.37 0.44
CA SER A 130 -5.51 1.50 0.27
C SER A 130 -5.78 2.30 -1.00
N SER A 131 -6.38 1.66 -2.01
CA SER A 131 -6.73 2.29 -3.29
C SER A 131 -7.84 3.33 -3.16
N PHE A 132 -8.61 3.33 -2.06
CA PHE A 132 -9.75 4.24 -1.89
C PHE A 132 -9.33 5.68 -1.56
N THR A 133 -8.19 5.88 -0.90
CA THR A 133 -7.71 7.20 -0.45
C THR A 133 -6.37 7.56 -1.10
N PRO A 134 -6.04 8.86 -1.24
CA PRO A 134 -4.74 9.28 -1.76
C PRO A 134 -3.57 8.84 -0.87
N ILE A 135 -3.77 8.88 0.45
CA ILE A 135 -2.76 8.52 1.44
C ILE A 135 -2.62 7.00 1.63
N GLY A 136 -3.60 6.21 1.19
CA GLY A 136 -3.59 4.78 1.45
C GLY A 136 -2.39 4.09 0.79
N ASN A 137 -1.94 4.58 -0.36
CA ASN A 137 -0.74 4.04 -0.99
C ASN A 137 0.06 5.13 -1.73
N PRO A 138 1.38 4.92 -1.92
CA PRO A 138 2.21 5.94 -2.53
C PRO A 138 1.91 6.21 -3.99
N GLN A 139 1.45 5.22 -4.76
CA GLN A 139 1.10 5.42 -6.17
C GLN A 139 -0.10 6.37 -6.32
N ASN A 140 -1.10 6.27 -5.45
CA ASN A 140 -2.24 7.20 -5.46
C ASN A 140 -1.80 8.61 -5.12
N LEU A 141 -0.98 8.77 -4.08
CA LEU A 141 -0.41 10.05 -3.70
C LEU A 141 0.37 10.66 -4.87
N PHE A 142 1.22 9.88 -5.53
CA PHE A 142 1.95 10.31 -6.72
C PHE A 142 1.00 10.74 -7.85
N LEU A 143 0.00 9.92 -8.20
CA LEU A 143 -0.97 10.24 -9.25
C LEU A 143 -1.74 11.54 -8.95
N VAL A 144 -2.18 11.75 -7.71
CA VAL A 144 -2.87 12.98 -7.31
C VAL A 144 -1.96 14.19 -7.46
N THR A 145 -0.71 14.09 -7.01
CA THR A 145 0.24 15.21 -7.09
C THR A 145 0.69 15.51 -8.53
N SER A 146 0.87 14.49 -9.37
CA SER A 146 1.41 14.63 -10.73
C SER A 146 0.35 15.03 -11.75
N TYR A 147 -0.89 14.55 -11.60
CA TYR A 147 -2.01 14.92 -12.47
C TYR A 147 -2.87 16.06 -11.91
N HIS A 148 -2.51 16.63 -10.75
CA HIS A 148 -3.28 17.65 -10.04
C HIS A 148 -4.76 17.28 -9.86
N VAL A 149 -5.00 16.04 -9.45
CA VAL A 149 -6.35 15.47 -9.34
C VAL A 149 -7.08 16.12 -8.17
N ASN A 150 -8.26 16.69 -8.42
CA ASN A 150 -9.08 17.24 -7.35
C ASN A 150 -9.77 16.13 -6.53
N ILE A 151 -10.25 16.50 -5.33
CA ILE A 151 -10.90 15.59 -4.37
C ILE A 151 -12.05 14.80 -5.02
N LEU A 152 -12.94 15.51 -5.70
CA LEU A 152 -14.15 14.91 -6.28
C LEU A 152 -13.81 13.88 -7.36
N MET A 153 -12.90 14.22 -8.26
CA MET A 153 -12.45 13.34 -9.34
C MET A 153 -11.77 12.10 -8.77
N PHE A 154 -10.93 12.25 -7.74
CA PHE A 154 -10.27 11.12 -7.09
C PHE A 154 -11.30 10.13 -6.52
N PHE A 155 -12.27 10.61 -5.73
CA PHE A 155 -13.29 9.74 -5.16
C PHE A 155 -14.27 9.19 -6.20
N LYS A 156 -14.51 9.89 -7.31
CA LYS A 156 -15.27 9.37 -8.45
C LYS A 156 -14.58 8.16 -9.09
N LEU A 157 -13.24 8.15 -9.14
CA LEU A 157 -12.44 7.02 -9.63
C LEU A 157 -12.30 5.90 -8.60
N SER A 158 -12.09 6.25 -7.33
CA SER A 158 -11.76 5.27 -6.29
C SER A 158 -12.98 4.53 -5.72
N THR A 159 -14.15 5.18 -5.68
CA THR A 159 -15.38 4.60 -5.09
C THR A 159 -15.88 3.35 -5.83
N PRO A 160 -15.97 3.32 -7.18
CA PRO A 160 -16.38 2.10 -7.90
C PRO A 160 -15.44 0.92 -7.62
N LEU A 161 -14.13 1.17 -7.60
CA LEU A 161 -13.13 0.16 -7.27
C LEU A 161 -13.27 -0.33 -5.82
N MET A 162 -13.52 0.58 -4.87
CA MET A 162 -13.75 0.24 -3.47
C MET A 162 -14.94 -0.71 -3.32
N ILE A 163 -16.08 -0.40 -3.96
CA ILE A 163 -17.29 -1.21 -3.89
C ILE A 163 -17.04 -2.60 -4.50
N ALA A 164 -16.47 -2.66 -5.70
CA ALA A 164 -16.14 -3.92 -6.37
C ALA A 164 -15.17 -4.77 -5.52
N SER A 165 -14.19 -4.13 -4.89
CA SER A 165 -13.22 -4.78 -4.00
C SER A 165 -13.87 -5.35 -2.75
N LEU A 166 -14.78 -4.61 -2.10
CA LEU A 166 -15.52 -5.09 -0.93
C LEU A 166 -16.40 -6.29 -1.29
N ILE A 167 -17.10 -6.23 -2.42
CA ILE A 167 -17.93 -7.35 -2.91
C ILE A 167 -17.04 -8.59 -3.13
N LEU A 168 -15.91 -8.44 -3.80
CA LEU A 168 -14.95 -9.53 -4.02
C LEU A 168 -14.45 -10.11 -2.68
N LEU A 169 -14.03 -9.27 -1.74
CA LEU A 169 -13.47 -9.73 -0.47
C LEU A 169 -14.53 -10.40 0.42
N VAL A 170 -15.74 -9.85 0.48
CA VAL A 170 -16.86 -10.43 1.22
C VAL A 170 -17.22 -11.78 0.62
N THR A 171 -17.36 -11.89 -0.69
CA THR A 171 -17.66 -13.18 -1.36
C THR A 171 -16.56 -14.20 -1.12
N LEU A 172 -15.28 -13.81 -1.27
CA LEU A 172 -14.15 -14.69 -0.96
C LEU A 172 -14.14 -15.14 0.51
N SER A 173 -14.50 -14.26 1.44
CA SER A 173 -14.53 -14.58 2.86
C SER A 173 -15.56 -15.67 3.23
N LEU A 174 -16.59 -15.90 2.41
CA LEU A 174 -17.62 -16.90 2.67
C LEU A 174 -17.08 -18.33 2.61
N TRP A 175 -16.00 -18.57 1.86
CA TRP A 175 -15.33 -19.86 1.78
C TRP A 175 -14.41 -20.16 2.97
N VAL A 176 -14.22 -19.21 3.89
CA VAL A 176 -13.50 -19.48 5.15
C VAL A 176 -14.37 -20.42 6.01
N PRO A 177 -13.85 -21.57 6.50
CA PRO A 177 -14.64 -22.49 7.29
C PRO A 177 -15.11 -21.85 8.60
N ARG A 178 -16.33 -22.22 9.05
CA ARG A 178 -16.84 -21.85 10.37
C ARG A 178 -16.37 -22.86 11.40
N LYS A 179 -15.41 -22.49 12.23
CA LYS A 179 -14.99 -23.25 13.42
C LYS A 179 -15.15 -22.38 14.64
N SER A 180 -15.67 -22.94 15.73
CA SER A 180 -15.80 -22.22 17.00
C SER A 180 -14.44 -21.71 17.47
N LEU A 181 -14.42 -20.50 18.01
CA LEU A 181 -13.21 -19.93 18.58
C LEU A 181 -13.04 -20.42 20.01
N THR A 182 -11.81 -20.81 20.35
CA THR A 182 -11.38 -20.91 21.73
C THR A 182 -11.18 -19.50 22.28
N MET A 183 -11.65 -19.24 23.49
CA MET A 183 -11.54 -17.89 24.07
C MET A 183 -10.07 -17.49 24.19
N VAL A 184 -9.72 -16.39 23.56
CA VAL A 184 -8.42 -15.74 23.73
C VAL A 184 -8.60 -14.62 24.74
N PRO A 185 -7.83 -14.58 25.84
CA PRO A 185 -7.91 -13.47 26.78
C PRO A 185 -7.54 -12.17 26.05
N ALA A 186 -8.47 -11.21 26.04
CA ALA A 186 -8.24 -9.91 25.45
C ALA A 186 -7.18 -9.16 26.27
N LYS A 187 -6.15 -8.64 25.59
CA LYS A 187 -5.23 -7.69 26.23
C LYS A 187 -5.91 -6.32 26.28
N SER A 188 -5.89 -5.67 27.43
CA SER A 188 -6.33 -4.27 27.53
C SER A 188 -5.29 -3.38 26.87
N THR A 189 -5.75 -2.52 25.96
CA THR A 189 -4.94 -1.47 25.32
C THR A 189 -5.53 -0.13 25.74
N THR A 190 -4.71 0.70 26.38
CA THR A 190 -5.10 2.06 26.79
C THR A 190 -5.09 2.99 25.59
N ILE A 191 -6.21 3.66 25.33
CA ILE A 191 -6.37 4.58 24.20
C ILE A 191 -6.25 6.03 24.69
N HIS A 192 -5.34 6.80 24.12
CA HIS A 192 -5.15 8.22 24.45
C HIS A 192 -5.93 9.12 23.49
N VAL A 193 -7.21 9.37 23.79
CA VAL A 193 -8.17 10.09 22.91
C VAL A 193 -7.66 11.46 22.43
N ARG A 194 -6.96 12.22 23.29
CA ARG A 194 -6.41 13.53 22.92
C ARG A 194 -5.34 13.42 21.82
N GLN A 195 -4.47 12.42 21.90
CA GLN A 195 -3.44 12.20 20.90
C GLN A 195 -4.06 11.80 19.56
N ILE A 196 -5.11 10.97 19.59
CA ILE A 196 -5.87 10.58 18.39
C ILE A 196 -6.42 11.82 17.69
N GLY A 197 -7.07 12.73 18.41
CA GLY A 197 -7.60 13.96 17.83
C GLY A 197 -6.52 14.78 17.11
N ILE A 198 -5.34 14.91 17.70
CA ILE A 198 -4.23 15.66 17.09
C ILE A 198 -3.70 14.95 15.84
N ALA A 199 -3.48 13.64 15.90
CA ALA A 199 -2.98 12.89 14.75
C ALA A 199 -4.00 12.80 13.61
N THR A 200 -5.30 12.69 13.91
CA THR A 200 -6.38 12.80 12.92
C THR A 200 -6.39 14.18 12.27
N ALA A 201 -6.27 15.25 13.06
CA ALA A 201 -6.17 16.61 12.54
C ALA A 201 -4.92 16.80 11.66
N LEU A 202 -3.79 16.21 12.04
CA LEU A 202 -2.56 16.24 11.25
C LEU A 202 -2.73 15.51 9.91
N ILE A 203 -3.39 14.34 9.89
CA ILE A 203 -3.67 13.64 8.62
C ILE A 203 -4.63 14.44 7.75
N ALA A 204 -5.67 15.04 8.32
CA ALA A 204 -6.56 15.93 7.58
C ALA A 204 -5.78 17.12 6.98
N PHE A 205 -4.84 17.69 7.72
CA PHE A 205 -3.97 18.75 7.24
C PHE A 205 -3.04 18.28 6.09
N ILE A 206 -2.43 17.10 6.21
CA ILE A 206 -1.62 16.50 5.14
C ILE A 206 -2.48 16.27 3.89
N MET A 207 -3.73 15.83 4.05
CA MET A 207 -4.67 15.65 2.94
C MET A 207 -4.96 16.95 2.19
N LEU A 208 -5.09 18.09 2.89
CA LEU A 208 -5.21 19.39 2.23
C LEU A 208 -3.99 19.69 1.34
N GLY A 209 -2.80 19.34 1.81
CA GLY A 209 -1.57 19.45 1.02
C GLY A 209 -1.54 18.58 -0.23
N ILE A 210 -1.98 17.32 -0.10
CA ILE A 210 -2.02 16.36 -1.22
C ILE A 210 -2.90 16.87 -2.35
N PHE A 211 -4.04 17.49 -2.03
CA PHE A 211 -4.95 18.09 -3.01
C PHE A 211 -4.53 19.50 -3.44
N ASN A 212 -3.31 19.93 -3.12
CA ASN A 212 -2.76 21.24 -3.48
C ASN A 212 -3.60 22.43 -2.97
N LEU A 213 -4.32 22.26 -1.85
CA LEU A 213 -5.09 23.33 -1.22
C LEU A 213 -4.21 24.22 -0.32
N ILE A 214 -3.07 23.70 0.12
CA ILE A 214 -2.06 24.40 0.90
C ILE A 214 -0.65 24.07 0.39
N PRO A 215 0.33 24.97 0.53
CA PRO A 215 1.69 24.72 0.08
C PRO A 215 2.32 23.51 0.78
N ILE A 216 2.96 22.62 0.02
CA ILE A 216 3.55 21.41 0.58
C ILE A 216 4.69 21.70 1.56
N SER A 217 5.41 22.80 1.37
CA SER A 217 6.44 23.26 2.30
C SER A 217 5.87 23.51 3.69
N LEU A 218 4.68 24.12 3.78
CA LEU A 218 3.99 24.36 5.04
C LEU A 218 3.59 23.04 5.70
N VAL A 219 3.09 22.08 4.90
CA VAL A 219 2.72 20.74 5.38
C VAL A 219 3.92 20.05 6.03
N ILE A 220 5.05 20.02 5.34
CA ILE A 220 6.29 19.40 5.85
C ILE A 220 6.72 20.06 7.17
N ILE A 221 6.76 21.38 7.22
CA ILE A 221 7.18 22.12 8.43
C ILE A 221 6.26 21.81 9.61
N VAL A 222 4.94 21.93 9.43
CA VAL A 222 3.97 21.67 10.49
C VAL A 222 4.05 20.21 10.94
N THR A 223 4.15 19.26 10.02
CA THR A 223 4.25 17.84 10.36
C THR A 223 5.50 17.53 11.16
N ILE A 224 6.65 18.13 10.82
CA ILE A 224 7.89 17.97 11.60
C ILE A 224 7.73 18.56 13.00
N VAL A 225 7.20 19.78 13.12
CA VAL A 225 6.99 20.44 14.42
C VAL A 225 6.03 19.62 15.30
N VAL A 226 4.91 19.16 14.73
CA VAL A 226 3.94 18.32 15.45
C VAL A 226 4.57 16.97 15.86
N GLY A 227 5.35 16.34 14.96
CA GLY A 227 6.08 15.12 15.28
C GLY A 227 7.07 15.31 16.44
N LEU A 228 7.84 16.39 16.44
CA LEU A 228 8.82 16.69 17.50
C LEU A 228 8.16 16.98 18.84
N THR A 229 7.00 17.64 18.83
CA THR A 229 6.28 18.07 20.05
C THR A 229 5.48 16.94 20.70
N ILE A 230 4.91 16.02 19.91
CA ILE A 230 4.14 14.89 20.44
C ILE A 230 5.07 13.74 20.84
N ASP A 231 5.91 13.29 19.90
CA ASP A 231 6.82 12.17 20.13
C ASP A 231 7.99 12.19 19.13
N SER A 232 9.13 12.72 19.57
CA SER A 232 10.36 12.74 18.77
C SER A 232 10.88 11.34 18.38
N GLN A 233 10.44 10.27 19.04
CA GLN A 233 10.85 8.90 18.70
C GLN A 233 10.19 8.42 17.40
N VAL A 234 9.13 9.10 16.94
CA VAL A 234 8.47 8.82 15.66
C VAL A 234 9.47 8.85 14.50
N PHE A 235 10.41 9.81 14.50
CA PHE A 235 11.44 9.92 13.46
C PHE A 235 12.35 8.71 13.40
N GLN A 236 12.54 7.96 14.49
CA GLN A 236 13.34 6.74 14.46
C GLN A 236 12.62 5.57 13.77
N HIS A 237 11.30 5.67 13.66
CA HIS A 237 10.45 4.61 13.12
C HIS A 237 10.06 4.86 11.66
N VAL A 238 10.17 6.10 11.17
CA VAL A 238 9.96 6.46 9.75
C VAL A 238 10.78 5.55 8.83
N ASP A 239 10.15 5.09 7.75
CA ASP A 239 10.79 4.22 6.76
C ASP A 239 11.60 5.02 5.73
N TYR A 240 12.80 5.43 6.12
CA TYR A 240 13.71 6.13 5.22
C TYR A 240 14.21 5.26 4.06
N ALA A 241 14.24 3.93 4.19
CA ALA A 241 14.56 3.06 3.05
C ALA A 241 13.49 3.18 1.98
N LEU A 242 12.22 3.20 2.38
CA LEU A 242 11.12 3.41 1.45
C LEU A 242 11.22 4.79 0.77
N LEU A 243 11.50 5.88 1.50
CA LEU A 243 11.71 7.20 0.89
C LEU A 243 12.85 7.22 -0.14
N LEU A 244 13.99 6.60 0.19
CA LEU A 244 15.11 6.50 -0.75
C LEU A 244 14.78 5.60 -1.94
N THR A 245 13.95 4.56 -1.74
CA THR A 245 13.43 3.72 -2.82
C THR A 245 12.62 4.55 -3.82
N PHE A 246 11.79 5.49 -3.36
CA PHE A 246 11.09 6.43 -4.26
C PHE A 246 12.05 7.29 -5.06
N VAL A 247 13.11 7.81 -4.43
CA VAL A 247 14.17 8.55 -5.14
C VAL A 247 14.82 7.67 -6.22
N CYS A 248 15.14 6.42 -5.90
CA CYS A 248 15.65 5.45 -6.88
C CYS A 248 14.65 5.18 -8.01
N PHE A 249 13.34 5.08 -7.72
CA PHE A 249 12.32 4.93 -8.77
C PHE A 249 12.24 6.15 -9.68
N PHE A 250 12.30 7.37 -9.14
CA PHE A 250 12.35 8.58 -9.97
C PHE A 250 13.60 8.62 -10.86
N LEU A 251 14.77 8.27 -10.31
CA LEU A 251 16.02 8.20 -11.07
C LEU A 251 15.96 7.13 -12.17
N PHE A 252 15.43 5.95 -11.84
CA PHE A 252 15.22 4.85 -12.78
C PHE A 252 14.29 5.27 -13.94
N VAL A 253 13.15 5.86 -13.60
CA VAL A 253 12.18 6.34 -14.60
C VAL A 253 12.78 7.47 -15.42
N SER A 254 13.51 8.41 -14.82
CA SER A 254 14.20 9.49 -15.52
C SER A 254 15.22 8.96 -16.53
N ALA A 255 16.05 7.99 -16.15
CA ALA A 255 17.01 7.37 -17.07
C ALA A 255 16.29 6.69 -18.25
N ILE A 256 15.20 5.97 -17.99
CA ILE A 256 14.40 5.30 -19.02
C ILE A 256 13.70 6.31 -19.94
N SER A 257 13.12 7.37 -19.39
CA SER A 257 12.37 8.36 -20.16
C SER A 257 13.24 9.23 -21.07
N HIS A 258 14.56 9.22 -20.87
CA HIS A 258 15.51 9.88 -21.75
C HIS A 258 16.07 8.96 -22.85
N ASN A 259 15.70 7.67 -22.88
CA ASN A 259 16.07 6.76 -23.95
C ASN A 259 15.04 6.77 -25.10
N PHE A 260 15.45 7.22 -26.28
CA PHE A 260 14.58 7.35 -27.45
C PHE A 260 13.86 6.03 -27.82
N TYR A 261 14.55 4.89 -27.82
CA TYR A 261 13.96 3.60 -28.21
C TYR A 261 12.88 3.16 -27.23
N ILE A 262 13.11 3.32 -25.93
CA ILE A 262 12.13 2.91 -24.91
C ILE A 262 10.92 3.83 -24.95
N THR A 263 11.13 5.14 -25.02
CA THR A 263 10.01 6.10 -25.11
C THR A 263 9.17 5.88 -26.37
N HIS A 264 9.80 5.62 -27.52
CA HIS A 264 9.09 5.33 -28.77
C HIS A 264 8.22 4.06 -28.65
N TRP A 265 8.79 2.98 -28.10
CA TRP A 265 8.08 1.73 -27.89
C TRP A 265 6.92 1.88 -26.88
N LEU A 266 7.14 2.57 -25.75
CA LEU A 266 6.10 2.84 -24.76
C LEU A 266 4.97 3.70 -25.35
N ASN A 267 5.28 4.72 -26.14
CA ASN A 267 4.28 5.56 -26.80
C ASN A 267 3.43 4.78 -27.80
N GLN A 268 3.97 3.73 -28.45
CA GLN A 268 3.18 2.85 -29.31
C GLN A 268 2.26 1.92 -28.51
N LEU A 269 2.67 1.50 -27.32
CA LEU A 269 1.89 0.59 -26.47
C LEU A 269 0.82 1.27 -25.63
N ILE A 270 0.87 2.60 -25.47
CA ILE A 270 0.04 3.35 -24.50
C ILE A 270 -0.77 4.43 -25.26
N GLN A 271 -1.42 4.04 -26.35
CA GLN A 271 -2.16 4.98 -27.22
C GLN A 271 -3.62 5.16 -26.83
N THR A 272 -4.22 4.16 -26.18
CA THR A 272 -5.65 4.13 -25.82
C THR A 272 -5.85 3.89 -24.33
N PRO A 273 -6.97 4.29 -23.72
CA PRO A 273 -7.27 3.99 -22.32
C PRO A 273 -7.10 2.49 -21.99
N GLN A 274 -7.56 1.62 -22.87
CA GLN A 274 -7.47 0.17 -22.73
C GLN A 274 -6.03 -0.32 -22.71
N SER A 275 -5.20 0.19 -23.63
CA SER A 275 -3.79 -0.17 -23.71
C SER A 275 -3.01 0.30 -22.48
N VAL A 276 -3.31 1.50 -21.97
CA VAL A 276 -2.74 2.04 -20.72
C VAL A 276 -3.10 1.16 -19.54
N TYR A 277 -4.37 0.76 -19.46
CA TYR A 277 -4.87 -0.07 -18.38
C TYR A 277 -4.18 -1.44 -18.34
N VAL A 278 -4.08 -2.12 -19.50
CA VAL A 278 -3.40 -3.42 -19.61
C VAL A 278 -1.90 -3.28 -19.34
N ALA A 279 -1.25 -2.26 -19.91
CA ALA A 279 0.16 -1.98 -19.65
C ALA A 279 0.41 -1.75 -18.15
N SER A 280 -0.48 -1.01 -17.48
CA SER A 280 -0.40 -0.74 -16.04
C SER A 280 -0.55 -2.01 -15.19
N LEU A 281 -1.52 -2.87 -15.52
CA LEU A 281 -1.70 -4.17 -14.84
C LEU A 281 -0.44 -5.04 -14.98
N MET A 282 0.05 -5.22 -16.22
CA MET A 282 1.17 -6.11 -16.53
C MET A 282 2.48 -5.59 -15.97
N THR A 283 2.74 -4.30 -16.12
CA THR A 283 3.95 -3.66 -15.58
C THR A 283 3.99 -3.79 -14.05
N SER A 284 2.85 -3.62 -13.38
CA SER A 284 2.76 -3.82 -11.93
C SER A 284 3.18 -5.24 -11.52
N GLN A 285 2.84 -6.28 -12.30
CA GLN A 285 3.23 -7.66 -11.97
C GLN A 285 4.75 -7.89 -11.95
N VAL A 286 5.50 -7.10 -12.71
CA VAL A 286 6.94 -7.26 -12.93
C VAL A 286 7.76 -6.34 -12.04
N ILE A 287 7.42 -5.05 -11.99
CA ILE A 287 8.22 -4.04 -11.28
C ILE A 287 7.56 -3.51 -10.01
N SER A 288 6.33 -3.93 -9.68
CA SER A 288 5.47 -3.39 -8.62
C SER A 288 4.64 -2.17 -9.06
N ASN A 289 3.47 -2.01 -8.45
CA ASN A 289 2.49 -0.97 -8.75
C ASN A 289 3.01 0.47 -8.60
N VAL A 290 3.89 0.72 -7.63
CA VAL A 290 4.48 2.05 -7.39
C VAL A 290 5.36 2.53 -8.56
N PRO A 291 6.47 1.84 -8.90
CA PRO A 291 7.30 2.26 -10.03
C PRO A 291 6.60 2.11 -11.37
N ALA A 292 5.62 1.20 -11.51
CA ALA A 292 4.75 1.14 -12.68
C ALA A 292 3.96 2.46 -12.86
N ALA A 293 3.37 2.98 -11.78
CA ALA A 293 2.66 4.26 -11.83
C ALA A 293 3.59 5.43 -12.21
N ILE A 294 4.77 5.50 -11.60
CA ILE A 294 5.75 6.56 -11.87
C ILE A 294 6.24 6.50 -13.33
N LEU A 295 6.54 5.29 -13.84
CA LEU A 295 6.99 5.09 -15.21
C LEU A 295 5.92 5.49 -16.22
N LEU A 296 4.72 4.92 -16.10
CA LEU A 296 3.68 5.05 -17.12
C LEU A 296 3.03 6.44 -17.11
N ALA A 297 3.02 7.14 -15.96
CA ALA A 297 2.46 8.48 -15.87
C ALA A 297 3.15 9.50 -16.79
N ASN A 298 4.44 9.31 -17.08
CA ASN A 298 5.19 10.18 -17.99
C ASN A 298 4.78 10.03 -19.47
N PHE A 299 4.05 8.97 -19.82
CA PHE A 299 3.70 8.63 -21.21
C PHE A 299 2.20 8.65 -21.48
N THR A 300 1.36 8.98 -20.50
CA THR A 300 -0.10 8.92 -20.67
C THR A 300 -0.83 10.08 -20.03
N LYS A 301 -1.92 10.49 -20.67
CA LYS A 301 -2.92 11.40 -20.10
C LYS A 301 -4.16 10.67 -19.58
N TYR A 302 -4.26 9.36 -19.81
CA TYR A 302 -5.41 8.53 -19.45
C TYR A 302 -5.38 8.12 -17.97
N LEU A 303 -5.53 9.12 -17.09
CA LEU A 303 -5.51 8.93 -15.63
C LEU A 303 -6.46 7.82 -15.12
N PRO A 304 -7.74 7.71 -15.56
CA PRO A 304 -8.62 6.66 -15.06
C PRO A 304 -8.09 5.25 -15.33
N ALA A 305 -7.53 5.04 -16.52
CA ALA A 305 -6.95 3.76 -16.93
C ALA A 305 -5.68 3.44 -16.14
N LEU A 306 -4.79 4.41 -15.98
CA LEU A 306 -3.58 4.27 -15.18
C LEU A 306 -3.92 3.97 -13.71
N PHE A 307 -4.84 4.76 -13.12
CA PHE A 307 -5.30 4.62 -11.74
C PHE A 307 -5.87 3.23 -11.46
N LEU A 308 -6.82 2.76 -12.28
CA LEU A 308 -7.39 1.42 -12.12
C LEU A 308 -6.33 0.34 -12.32
N GLY A 309 -5.50 0.48 -13.35
CA GLY A 309 -4.51 -0.52 -13.73
C GLY A 309 -3.43 -0.74 -12.67
N VAL A 310 -2.90 0.31 -12.05
CA VAL A 310 -1.86 0.16 -11.00
C VAL A 310 -2.45 -0.26 -9.65
N ASN A 311 -3.67 0.17 -9.31
CA ASN A 311 -4.30 -0.23 -8.05
C ASN A 311 -4.78 -1.68 -8.08
N ILE A 312 -5.44 -2.10 -9.16
CA ILE A 312 -5.81 -3.51 -9.37
C ILE A 312 -4.55 -4.36 -9.61
N GLY A 313 -3.56 -3.79 -10.31
CA GLY A 313 -2.26 -4.41 -10.57
C GLY A 313 -1.41 -4.64 -9.33
N GLY A 314 -1.80 -4.13 -8.16
CA GLY A 314 -1.19 -4.52 -6.87
C GLY A 314 -1.57 -5.95 -6.42
N LEU A 315 -2.57 -6.55 -7.05
CA LEU A 315 -2.87 -7.99 -6.97
C LEU A 315 -2.00 -8.79 -7.94
N GLY A 316 -2.13 -10.12 -7.89
CA GLY A 316 -1.44 -11.07 -8.74
C GLY A 316 -0.14 -11.61 -8.11
N SER A 317 1.01 -11.13 -8.59
CA SER A 317 2.32 -11.62 -8.17
C SER A 317 2.71 -11.12 -6.76
N ILE A 318 3.72 -11.76 -6.15
CA ILE A 318 4.28 -11.28 -4.87
C ILE A 318 5.02 -9.95 -5.07
N VAL A 319 5.58 -9.72 -6.26
CA VAL A 319 6.30 -8.47 -6.59
C VAL A 319 5.31 -7.33 -6.88
N ALA A 320 4.07 -7.66 -7.22
CA ALA A 320 3.03 -6.72 -7.65
C ALA A 320 2.79 -5.54 -6.70
N SER A 321 3.00 -5.75 -5.40
CA SER A 321 2.89 -4.73 -4.37
C SER A 321 3.90 -4.99 -3.24
N LEU A 322 4.46 -3.93 -2.67
CA LEU A 322 5.34 -4.02 -1.50
C LEU A 322 4.66 -4.71 -0.30
N ALA A 323 3.35 -4.51 -0.14
CA ALA A 323 2.56 -5.16 0.91
C ALA A 323 2.57 -6.69 0.79
N ASN A 324 2.64 -7.24 -0.44
CA ASN A 324 2.69 -8.68 -0.67
C ASN A 324 4.02 -9.27 -0.16
N LEU A 325 5.14 -8.61 -0.49
CA LEU A 325 6.47 -8.97 0.03
C LEU A 325 6.53 -8.86 1.55
N LEU A 326 5.94 -7.80 2.10
CA LEU A 326 5.93 -7.55 3.53
C LEU A 326 5.13 -8.60 4.29
N ALA A 327 4.00 -9.04 3.75
CA ALA A 327 3.21 -10.11 4.32
C ALA A 327 3.97 -11.44 4.34
N VAL A 328 4.69 -11.78 3.27
CA VAL A 328 5.58 -12.97 3.24
C VAL A 328 6.69 -12.83 4.27
N LYS A 329 7.33 -11.66 4.39
CA LYS A 329 8.35 -11.39 5.40
C LYS A 329 7.81 -11.58 6.81
N GLN A 330 6.61 -11.06 7.10
CA GLN A 330 5.95 -11.26 8.39
C GLN A 330 5.63 -12.73 8.64
N LEU A 331 5.07 -13.45 7.65
CA LEU A 331 4.77 -14.87 7.78
C LEU A 331 6.01 -15.70 8.17
N LEU A 332 7.17 -15.41 7.57
CA LEU A 332 8.43 -16.12 7.84
C LEU A 332 8.94 -15.92 9.28
N LEU A 333 8.58 -14.82 9.94
CA LEU A 333 8.92 -14.59 11.35
C LEU A 333 8.10 -15.47 12.31
N PHE A 334 6.87 -15.82 11.92
CA PHE A 334 5.92 -16.54 12.78
C PHE A 334 5.81 -18.03 12.45
N SER A 335 6.11 -18.44 11.22
CA SER A 335 5.91 -19.81 10.76
C SER A 335 7.23 -20.57 10.64
N LYS A 336 7.58 -21.34 11.68
CA LYS A 336 8.51 -22.49 11.54
C LYS A 336 7.81 -23.77 11.08
N GLN A 337 6.47 -23.82 11.08
CA GLN A 337 5.67 -25.06 10.98
C GLN A 337 4.83 -25.20 9.70
N GLN A 338 4.54 -24.13 8.94
CA GLN A 338 3.89 -24.27 7.63
C GLN A 338 4.88 -24.25 6.48
N SER A 339 4.61 -25.05 5.45
CA SER A 339 5.36 -24.99 4.20
C SER A 339 5.07 -23.68 3.47
N LEU A 340 6.12 -22.86 3.32
CA LEU A 340 6.05 -21.61 2.55
C LEU A 340 5.45 -21.85 1.17
N GLY A 341 5.79 -22.97 0.52
CA GLY A 341 5.23 -23.35 -0.78
C GLY A 341 3.70 -23.49 -0.81
N HIS A 342 3.07 -24.00 0.26
CA HIS A 342 1.61 -24.06 0.31
C HIS A 342 0.99 -22.66 0.42
N PHE A 343 1.56 -21.79 1.27
CA PHE A 343 1.16 -20.40 1.36
C PHE A 343 1.26 -19.70 0.01
N LEU A 344 2.41 -19.78 -0.66
CA LEU A 344 2.64 -19.10 -1.94
C LEU A 344 1.69 -19.59 -3.04
N LYS A 345 1.35 -20.90 -3.07
CA LYS A 345 0.37 -21.44 -4.01
C LYS A 345 -1.02 -20.82 -3.81
N VAL A 346 -1.52 -20.83 -2.56
CA VAL A 346 -2.82 -20.25 -2.23
C VAL A 346 -2.82 -18.74 -2.47
N PHE A 347 -1.75 -18.07 -2.07
CA PHE A 347 -1.54 -16.63 -2.24
C PHE A 347 -1.65 -16.24 -3.70
N THR A 348 -0.84 -16.85 -4.56
CA THR A 348 -0.80 -16.55 -5.99
C THR A 348 -2.12 -16.88 -6.67
N LEU A 349 -2.74 -18.02 -6.34
CA LEU A 349 -4.03 -18.40 -6.95
C LEU A 349 -5.13 -17.39 -6.64
N LEU A 350 -5.33 -17.01 -5.38
CA LEU A 350 -6.36 -16.05 -4.99
C LEU A 350 -6.09 -14.65 -5.54
N ASN A 351 -4.83 -14.23 -5.54
CA ASN A 351 -4.44 -12.95 -6.10
C ASN A 351 -4.66 -12.90 -7.61
N LEU A 352 -4.38 -13.98 -8.35
CA LEU A 352 -4.69 -14.08 -9.78
C LEU A 352 -6.20 -14.08 -10.04
N ILE A 353 -6.99 -14.78 -9.22
CA ILE A 353 -8.46 -14.74 -9.31
C ILE A 353 -8.97 -13.32 -9.08
N GLY A 354 -8.49 -12.64 -8.04
CA GLY A 354 -8.84 -11.25 -7.76
C GLY A 354 -8.42 -10.30 -8.87
N LEU A 355 -7.20 -10.48 -9.41
CA LEU A 355 -6.68 -9.72 -10.54
C LEU A 355 -7.54 -9.91 -11.80
N LEU A 356 -8.00 -11.13 -12.09
CA LEU A 356 -8.87 -11.39 -13.23
C LEU A 356 -10.26 -10.77 -13.04
N ILE A 357 -10.89 -10.97 -11.88
CA ILE A 357 -12.24 -10.46 -11.62
C ILE A 357 -12.26 -8.92 -11.63
N LEU A 358 -11.38 -8.29 -10.86
CA LEU A 358 -11.29 -6.82 -10.85
C LEU A 358 -10.68 -6.28 -12.15
N GLY A 359 -9.81 -7.06 -12.80
CA GLY A 359 -9.22 -6.77 -14.10
C GLY A 359 -10.31 -6.60 -15.17
N ILE A 360 -11.23 -7.55 -15.25
CA ILE A 360 -12.39 -7.51 -16.14
C ILE A 360 -13.32 -6.34 -15.77
N PHE A 361 -13.59 -6.15 -14.48
CA PHE A 361 -14.39 -5.02 -14.02
C PHE A 361 -13.80 -3.67 -14.48
N GLY A 362 -12.51 -3.44 -14.26
CA GLY A 362 -11.84 -2.20 -14.67
C GLY A 362 -11.81 -2.03 -16.19
N TRP A 363 -11.65 -3.12 -16.95
CA TRP A 363 -11.76 -3.07 -18.41
C TRP A 363 -13.15 -2.64 -18.87
N LEU A 364 -14.21 -3.26 -18.33
CA LEU A 364 -15.59 -2.93 -18.66
C LEU A 364 -15.94 -1.50 -18.24
N TYR A 365 -15.46 -1.05 -17.08
CA TYR A 365 -15.65 0.31 -16.60
C TYR A 365 -15.05 1.36 -17.56
N LEU A 366 -13.94 1.05 -18.22
CA LEU A 366 -13.30 1.95 -19.20
C LEU A 366 -13.97 1.94 -20.58
N LEU A 367 -14.90 1.01 -20.85
CA LEU A 367 -15.68 0.96 -22.08
C LEU A 367 -16.99 1.76 -21.98
N MET A 368 -17.47 2.01 -20.77
CA MET A 368 -18.63 2.85 -20.47
C MET A 368 -18.23 4.33 -20.48
#